data_AF-A0A8K0P338-F1
#
_entry.id   AF-A0A8K0P338-F1
#
_cell.length_a   1.000
_cell.length_b   1.000
_cell.length_c   1.000
_cell.angle_alpha   90.00
_cell.angle_beta   90.00
_cell.angle_gamma   90.00
#
_symmetry.space_group_name_H-M   'P 1'
#
loop_
_entity.id
_entity.type
_entity.pdbx_description
1 polymer ?
#
loop_
_entity_poly.entity_id
_entity_poly.type
_entity_poly.pdbx_seq_one_letter_code
_entity_poly.pdbx_strand_id
1 'polypeptide(L)'
;MNSINVSIFLFTGSREAAFAHAIAAAGVVHAISRACRDGQLSSCGCSRAGRPRDLQREWIWGGCGDNLEYGYKFTQGFVDVRERERNFRRGSKEQGRSLMNLHNNEAGRRVSIKYPLLK
;
A
#
# COMPACT_ATOMS: atom_id res chain seq x y z
N MET A 1 7.58 19.04 -1.44
CA MET A 1 7.37 17.59 -1.19
C MET A 1 8.24 16.83 -2.17
N ASN A 2 9.42 16.40 -1.72
CA ASN A 2 10.43 15.79 -2.58
C ASN A 2 9.92 14.43 -3.04
N SER A 3 9.65 14.32 -4.33
CA SER A 3 9.32 13.05 -4.98
C SER A 3 10.46 12.07 -4.71
N ILE A 4 10.11 10.93 -4.10
CA ILE A 4 11.03 9.80 -3.95
C ILE A 4 11.57 9.50 -5.35
N ASN A 5 12.87 9.68 -5.56
CA ASN A 5 13.48 9.65 -6.88
C ASN A 5 13.74 8.19 -7.30
N VAL A 6 12.66 7.49 -7.67
CA VAL A 6 12.67 6.10 -8.21
C VAL A 6 12.77 6.12 -9.76
N SER A 7 13.00 7.29 -10.35
CA SER A 7 12.73 7.58 -11.76
C SER A 7 13.58 6.82 -12.79
N ILE A 8 14.71 6.21 -12.45
CA ILE A 8 15.55 5.53 -13.45
C ILE A 8 15.13 4.06 -13.68
N PHE A 9 14.55 3.38 -12.68
CA PHE A 9 14.22 1.94 -12.79
C PHE A 9 12.78 1.65 -13.26
N LEU A 10 11.85 2.60 -13.16
CA LEU A 10 10.41 2.33 -13.40
C LEU A 10 9.99 2.37 -14.88
N PHE A 11 10.91 2.70 -15.79
CA PHE A 11 10.60 2.77 -17.23
C PHE A 11 10.74 1.44 -17.96
N THR A 12 11.39 0.46 -17.33
CA THR A 12 11.58 -0.90 -17.87
C THR A 12 10.65 -1.90 -17.18
N GLY A 13 10.13 -2.87 -17.94
CA GLY A 13 9.32 -3.97 -17.42
C GLY A 13 10.18 -5.08 -16.81
N SER A 14 10.96 -4.76 -15.78
CA SER A 14 11.89 -5.70 -15.14
C SER A 14 11.36 -6.25 -13.81
N ARG A 15 12.01 -7.31 -13.29
CA ARG A 15 11.66 -7.89 -11.98
C ARG A 15 11.96 -6.93 -10.84
N GLU A 16 13.02 -6.16 -10.98
CA GLU A 16 13.45 -5.13 -10.02
C GLU A 16 12.43 -3.99 -9.98
N ALA A 17 11.91 -3.56 -11.14
CA ALA A 17 10.84 -2.58 -11.21
C ALA A 17 9.55 -3.11 -10.56
N ALA A 18 9.22 -4.39 -10.78
CA ALA A 18 8.07 -5.02 -10.13
C ALA A 18 8.19 -5.03 -8.61
N PHE A 19 9.36 -5.38 -8.09
CA PHE A 19 9.66 -5.30 -6.66
C PHE A 19 9.56 -3.86 -6.13
N ALA A 20 10.13 -2.88 -6.85
CA ALA A 20 10.10 -1.47 -6.47
C ALA A 20 8.65 -0.94 -6.36
N HIS A 21 7.78 -1.29 -7.32
CA HIS A 21 6.36 -0.96 -7.27
C HIS A 21 5.67 -1.56 -6.03
N ALA A 22 5.90 -2.85 -5.78
CA ALA A 22 5.30 -3.56 -4.65
C ALA A 22 5.77 -2.98 -3.30
N ILE A 23 7.08 -2.82 -3.09
CA ILE A 23 7.63 -2.32 -1.83
C ILE A 23 7.26 -0.85 -1.59
N ALA A 24 7.20 -0.02 -2.64
CA ALA A 24 6.75 1.36 -2.52
C ALA A 24 5.28 1.42 -2.10
N ALA A 25 4.39 0.65 -2.74
CA ALA A 25 2.99 0.60 -2.36
C ALA A 25 2.81 0.10 -0.91
N ALA A 26 3.52 -0.96 -0.52
CA ALA A 26 3.51 -1.45 0.87
C ALA A 26 4.01 -0.39 1.87
N GLY A 27 5.09 0.33 1.52
CA GLY A 27 5.65 1.40 2.34
C GLY A 27 4.67 2.57 2.56
N VAL A 28 3.92 2.96 1.52
CA VAL A 28 2.87 3.99 1.65
C VAL A 28 1.75 3.51 2.56
N VAL A 29 1.27 2.26 2.42
CA VAL A 29 0.27 1.69 3.34
C VAL A 29 0.78 1.78 4.77
N HIS A 30 2.00 1.31 5.03
CA HIS A 30 2.58 1.31 6.37
C HIS A 30 2.67 2.72 6.97
N ALA A 31 3.21 3.68 6.21
CA ALA A 31 3.39 5.05 6.68
C ALA A 31 2.06 5.73 7.01
N ILE A 32 1.06 5.58 6.14
CA ILE A 32 -0.26 6.20 6.33
C ILE A 32 -1.02 5.55 7.48
N SER A 33 -1.01 4.22 7.57
CA SER A 33 -1.67 3.49 8.65
C SER A 33 -1.11 3.84 10.02
N ARG A 34 0.21 4.05 10.10
CA ARG A 34 0.89 4.53 11.32
C ARG A 34 0.55 5.99 11.63
N ALA A 35 0.55 6.86 10.63
CA ALA A 35 0.17 8.26 10.80
C ALA A 35 -1.28 8.40 11.34
N CYS A 36 -2.19 7.51 10.92
CA CYS A 36 -3.54 7.43 11.49
C CYS A 36 -3.55 7.02 12.96
N ARG A 37 -2.74 6.03 13.35
CA ARG A 37 -2.61 5.59 14.75
C ARG A 37 -2.06 6.72 15.62
N ASP A 38 -1.05 7.41 15.12
CA ASP A 38 -0.34 8.46 15.87
C ASP A 38 -1.12 9.79 15.87
N GLY A 39 -2.31 9.85 15.26
CA GLY A 39 -3.17 11.04 15.23
C GLY A 39 -2.65 12.18 14.35
N GLN A 40 -1.72 11.89 13.44
CA GLN A 40 -1.11 12.90 12.54
C GLN A 40 -2.03 13.29 11.38
N LEU A 41 -3.07 12.50 11.12
CA LEU A 41 -4.04 12.71 10.05
C LEU A 41 -5.44 12.88 10.64
N SER A 42 -6.11 13.99 10.31
CA SER A 42 -7.48 14.28 10.78
C SER A 42 -8.56 13.43 10.09
N SER A 43 -8.23 12.82 8.96
CA SER A 43 -9.14 12.03 8.12
C SER A 43 -9.30 10.57 8.57
N CYS A 44 -8.52 10.12 9.55
CA CYS A 44 -8.53 8.75 10.04
C CYS A 44 -8.18 8.69 11.53
N GLY A 45 -8.28 7.50 12.12
CA GLY A 45 -7.88 7.23 13.51
C GLY A 45 -7.43 5.79 13.66
N CYS A 46 -7.45 5.28 14.90
CA CYS A 46 -7.05 3.91 15.23
C CYS A 46 -7.75 2.84 14.38
N SER A 47 -7.07 1.70 14.22
CA SER A 47 -7.66 0.50 13.63
C SER A 47 -8.94 0.08 14.35
N ARG A 48 -9.94 -0.35 13.57
CA ARG A 48 -11.17 -0.99 14.06
C ARG A 48 -11.07 -2.52 14.07
N ALA A 49 -9.86 -3.07 13.93
CA ALA A 49 -9.64 -4.51 13.92
C ALA A 49 -10.10 -5.11 15.26
N GLY A 50 -10.96 -6.13 15.16
CA GLY A 50 -11.39 -6.90 16.31
C GLY A 50 -10.25 -7.76 16.86
N ARG A 51 -10.46 -8.26 18.08
CA ARG A 51 -9.57 -9.22 18.73
C ARG A 51 -9.30 -10.43 17.81
N PRO A 52 -8.02 -10.80 17.57
CA PRO A 52 -7.69 -12.00 16.82
C PRO A 52 -8.24 -13.26 17.51
N ARG A 53 -8.75 -14.22 16.71
CA ARG A 53 -9.38 -15.46 17.23
C ARG A 53 -8.37 -16.40 17.89
N ASP A 54 -7.13 -16.31 17.46
CA ASP A 54 -5.95 -17.06 17.89
C ASP A 54 -5.26 -16.46 19.13
N LEU A 55 -5.68 -15.27 19.58
CA LEU A 55 -5.12 -14.65 20.78
C LEU A 55 -5.61 -15.37 22.04
N GLN A 56 -4.68 -15.90 22.83
CA GLN A 56 -4.93 -16.56 24.12
C GLN A 56 -5.87 -15.73 24.99
N ARG A 57 -6.91 -16.36 25.56
CA ARG A 57 -7.99 -15.66 26.30
C ARG A 57 -7.48 -14.78 27.44
N GLU A 58 -6.38 -15.15 28.06
CA GLU A 58 -5.73 -14.43 29.15
C GLU A 58 -5.10 -13.11 28.72
N TRP A 59 -4.76 -12.95 27.44
CA TRP A 59 -4.14 -11.76 26.92
C TRP A 59 -5.19 -10.69 26.64
N ILE A 60 -4.91 -9.46 27.05
CA ILE A 60 -5.79 -8.32 26.82
C ILE A 60 -5.56 -7.77 25.41
N TRP A 61 -6.62 -7.67 24.61
CA TRP A 61 -6.59 -6.99 23.32
C TRP A 61 -7.06 -5.56 23.51
N GLY A 62 -6.26 -4.58 23.08
CA GLY A 62 -6.61 -3.18 23.23
C GLY A 62 -5.52 -2.24 22.72
N GLY A 63 -5.71 -0.95 22.97
CA GLY A 63 -4.83 0.11 22.47
C GLY A 63 -5.22 0.61 21.08
N CYS A 64 -4.38 1.50 20.54
CA CYS A 64 -4.56 2.07 19.21
C CYS A 64 -3.64 1.34 18.23
N GLY A 65 -4.21 0.53 17.33
CA GLY A 65 -3.46 -0.16 16.28
C GLY A 65 -3.36 0.64 14.98
N ASP A 66 -2.40 0.27 14.11
CA ASP A 66 -2.22 0.85 12.77
C ASP A 66 -3.48 0.62 11.90
N ASN A 67 -4.01 1.67 11.28
CA ASN A 67 -5.24 1.58 10.46
C ASN A 67 -4.94 1.15 9.03
N LEU A 68 -4.75 -0.16 8.84
CA LEU A 68 -4.38 -0.77 7.56
C LEU A 68 -5.45 -0.64 6.48
N GLU A 69 -6.74 -0.63 6.86
CA GLU A 69 -7.83 -0.44 5.89
C GLU A 69 -7.78 0.95 5.25
N TYR A 70 -7.57 1.99 6.08
CA TYR A 70 -7.43 3.35 5.57
C TYR A 70 -6.17 3.49 4.70
N GLY A 71 -5.03 3.00 5.19
CA GLY A 71 -3.76 3.04 4.46
C GLY A 71 -3.84 2.33 3.10
N TYR A 72 -4.54 1.20 3.03
CA TYR A 72 -4.80 0.47 1.78
C TYR A 72 -5.56 1.32 0.76
N LYS A 73 -6.71 1.88 1.17
CA LYS A 73 -7.59 2.68 0.28
C LYS A 73 -6.89 3.96 -0.18
N PHE A 74 -6.18 4.62 0.74
CA PHE A 74 -5.38 5.80 0.42
C PHE A 74 -4.30 5.46 -0.62
N THR A 75 -3.54 4.40 -0.38
CA THR A 75 -2.47 3.98 -1.29
C THR A 75 -2.99 3.62 -2.67
N GLN A 76 -4.13 2.92 -2.74
CA GLN A 76 -4.79 2.63 -4.02
C GLN A 76 -5.17 3.92 -4.76
N GLY A 77 -5.77 4.88 -4.07
CA GLY A 77 -6.16 6.16 -4.64
C GLY A 77 -5.01 7.14 -4.92
N PHE A 78 -3.81 6.89 -4.39
CA PHE A 78 -2.65 7.78 -4.56
C PHE A 78 -1.62 7.20 -5.55
N VAL A 79 -1.24 5.94 -5.37
CA VAL A 79 -0.17 5.29 -6.16
C VAL A 79 -0.69 4.86 -7.54
N ASP A 80 -1.94 4.43 -7.66
CA ASP A 80 -2.47 3.92 -8.93
C ASP A 80 -2.91 5.03 -9.91
N VAL A 81 -3.04 6.29 -9.43
CA VAL A 81 -3.54 7.42 -10.24
C VAL A 81 -2.75 7.59 -11.53
N ARG A 82 -1.41 7.58 -11.43
CA ARG A 82 -0.52 7.78 -12.58
C ARG A 82 -0.69 6.69 -13.65
N GLU A 83 -1.00 5.46 -13.24
CA GLU A 83 -1.19 4.34 -14.17
C GLU A 83 -2.60 4.32 -14.77
N ARG A 84 -3.60 4.87 -14.06
CA ARG A 84 -5.01 4.94 -14.50
C ARG A 84 -5.33 6.14 -15.39
N GLU A 85 -4.69 7.29 -15.16
CA GLU A 85 -4.92 8.50 -15.96
C GLU A 85 -4.35 8.42 -17.37
N ARG A 86 -3.40 7.50 -17.60
CA ARG A 86 -2.77 7.31 -18.90
C ARG A 86 -3.62 6.42 -19.79
N ASN A 87 -4.26 7.02 -20.79
CA ASN A 87 -4.99 6.28 -21.83
C ASN A 87 -4.01 5.75 -22.88
N PHE A 88 -3.75 4.45 -22.85
CA PHE A 88 -2.95 3.76 -23.85
C PHE A 88 -3.83 3.03 -24.86
N ARG A 89 -3.35 2.91 -26.10
CA ARG A 89 -4.02 2.10 -27.13
C ARG A 89 -4.17 0.66 -26.63
N ARG A 90 -5.36 0.07 -26.81
CA ARG A 90 -5.62 -1.31 -26.41
C ARG A 90 -4.65 -2.27 -27.11
N GLY A 91 -4.02 -3.17 -26.34
CA GLY A 91 -3.00 -4.11 -26.81
C GLY A 91 -1.60 -3.52 -26.99
N SER A 92 -1.39 -2.25 -26.65
CA SER A 92 -0.05 -1.65 -26.69
C SER A 92 0.85 -2.18 -25.57
N LYS A 93 2.17 -2.13 -25.80
CA LYS A 93 3.19 -2.49 -24.80
C LYS A 93 3.06 -1.62 -23.55
N GLU A 94 2.72 -0.35 -23.74
CA GLU A 94 2.52 0.63 -22.69
C GLU A 94 1.29 0.30 -21.83
N GLN A 95 0.20 -0.15 -22.45
CA GLN A 95 -0.97 -0.65 -21.71
C GLN A 95 -0.59 -1.88 -20.87
N GLY A 96 0.12 -2.84 -21.47
CA GLY A 96 0.60 -4.03 -20.75
C GLY A 96 1.46 -3.67 -19.54
N ARG A 97 2.32 -2.64 -19.68
CA ARG A 97 3.15 -2.14 -18.58
C ARG A 97 2.34 -1.44 -17.48
N SER A 98 1.39 -0.58 -17.83
CA SER A 98 0.51 0.05 -16.83
C SER A 98 -0.26 -0.99 -16.02
N LEU A 99 -0.79 -2.03 -16.70
CA LEU A 99 -1.46 -3.15 -16.03
C LEU A 99 -0.51 -3.95 -15.12
N MET A 100 0.74 -4.18 -15.55
CA MET A 100 1.77 -4.80 -14.73
C MET A 100 2.06 -3.96 -13.47
N ASN A 101 2.21 -2.64 -13.62
CA ASN A 101 2.47 -1.73 -12.50
C ASN A 101 1.31 -1.74 -11.49
N LEU A 102 0.06 -1.69 -11.97
CA LEU A 102 -1.13 -1.82 -11.12
C LEU A 102 -1.16 -3.16 -10.37
N HIS A 103 -0.80 -4.25 -11.03
CA HIS A 103 -0.70 -5.57 -10.40
C HIS A 103 0.37 -5.60 -9.30
N ASN A 104 1.55 -5.04 -9.56
CA ASN A 104 2.65 -5.01 -8.60
C ASN A 104 2.32 -4.13 -7.38
N ASN A 105 1.71 -2.96 -7.60
CA ASN A 105 1.23 -2.09 -6.52
C ASN A 105 0.23 -2.84 -5.63
N GLU A 106 -0.72 -3.56 -6.25
CA GLU A 106 -1.72 -4.37 -5.55
C GLU A 106 -1.08 -5.50 -4.74
N ALA A 107 -0.07 -6.19 -5.29
CA ALA A 107 0.68 -7.20 -4.56
C ALA A 107 1.32 -6.63 -3.28
N GLY A 108 1.94 -5.45 -3.38
CA GLY A 108 2.50 -4.73 -2.23
C GLY A 108 1.47 -4.38 -1.15
N ARG A 109 0.31 -3.85 -1.57
CA ARG A 109 -0.79 -3.52 -0.64
C ARG A 109 -1.33 -4.75 0.08
N ARG A 110 -1.50 -5.88 -0.62
CA ARG A 110 -2.00 -7.13 -0.04
C ARG A 110 -1.07 -7.71 1.01
N VAL A 111 0.25 -7.63 0.79
CA VAL A 111 1.24 -8.07 1.79
C VAL A 111 1.05 -7.32 3.10
N SER A 112 0.77 -6.01 3.04
CA SER A 112 0.55 -5.18 4.24
C SER A 112 -0.68 -5.61 5.05
N ILE A 113 -1.70 -6.18 4.41
CA ILE A 113 -2.90 -6.71 5.06
C ILE A 113 -2.67 -8.14 5.58
N LYS A 114 -1.98 -8.97 4.80
CA LYS A 114 -1.77 -10.39 5.12
C LYS A 114 -0.75 -10.57 6.24
N TYR A 115 0.28 -9.73 6.24
CA TYR A 115 1.37 -9.75 7.22
C TYR A 115 1.48 -8.37 7.86
N PRO A 116 0.50 -7.99 8.70
CA PRO A 116 0.62 -6.78 9.49
C PRO A 116 1.87 -6.91 10.35
N LEU A 117 2.69 -5.85 10.42
CA LEU A 117 3.83 -5.81 11.32
C LEU A 117 3.29 -5.85 12.75
N LEU A 118 3.32 -7.03 13.36
CA LEU A 118 2.95 -7.25 14.75
C LEU A 118 3.84 -6.36 15.62
N LYS A 119 3.22 -5.51 16.43
CA LYS A 119 3.81 -4.92 17.62
C LYS A 119 3.10 -5.51 18.82
#